data_AF-A0AA39FWJ6-F1
#
_entry.id   AF-A0AA39FWJ6-F1
#
_cell.length_a   1.000
_cell.length_b   1.000
_cell.length_c   1.000
_cell.angle_alpha   90.00
_cell.angle_beta   90.00
_cell.angle_gamma   90.00
#
_symmetry.space_group_name_H-M   'P 1'
#
loop_
_entity.id
_entity.type
_entity.pdbx_description
1 polymer ?
#
loop_
_entity_poly.entity_id
_entity_poly.type
_entity_poly.pdbx_seq_one_letter_code
_entity_poly.pdbx_strand_id
1 'polypeptide(L)'
;MGDSLRSNASDSAVNQDELILQQQRSIEKEISESIPLIGDKELLKSLEREYDEDQVYLSKAKELGQKYSYIRRTRPDGNCFFRAFSYAYLERLINNKEEYDKFRELAAQSKNNLVALGFPQFTVEDFHDTFMEVIDKVGGGTEANHAELHKFFNEQGYSDYIVVYLRLITSGQLQKEADFYQNFIEGDRTVVEFCHQVCRMKLSQCTKNQITSISLQ
;
A
#
# COMPACT_ATOMS: atom_id res chain seq x y z
N MET A 1 -2.91 -7.94 -67.50
CA MET A 1 -4.07 -8.66 -66.93
C MET A 1 -3.52 -9.60 -65.87
N GLY A 2 -3.67 -9.22 -64.61
CA GLY A 2 -3.11 -9.94 -63.49
C GLY A 2 -3.10 -9.01 -62.30
N ASP A 3 -4.18 -9.04 -61.52
CA ASP A 3 -4.09 -8.62 -60.13
C ASP A 3 -5.02 -9.52 -59.31
N SER A 4 -4.36 -10.30 -58.45
CA SER A 4 -4.95 -11.31 -57.59
C SER A 4 -5.87 -10.67 -56.56
N LEU A 5 -7.04 -11.27 -56.41
CA LEU A 5 -8.00 -11.01 -55.34
C LEU A 5 -7.30 -11.06 -53.98
N ARG A 6 -7.19 -9.90 -53.33
CA ARG A 6 -6.90 -9.76 -51.91
C ARG A 6 -7.93 -10.55 -51.12
N SER A 7 -7.48 -11.59 -50.42
CA SER A 7 -8.26 -12.25 -49.38
C SER A 7 -8.42 -11.28 -48.20
N ASN A 8 -9.64 -10.79 -48.01
CA ASN A 8 -10.06 -10.16 -46.76
C ASN A 8 -10.04 -11.20 -45.64
N ALA A 9 -8.94 -11.26 -44.89
CA ALA A 9 -8.94 -11.84 -43.55
C ALA A 9 -9.28 -10.71 -42.57
N SER A 10 -10.57 -10.48 -42.36
CA SER A 10 -11.06 -9.78 -41.17
C SER A 10 -10.91 -10.74 -39.99
N ASP A 11 -9.67 -10.88 -39.52
CA ASP A 11 -9.39 -11.64 -38.31
C ASP A 11 -9.79 -10.78 -37.12
N SER A 12 -10.69 -11.32 -36.30
CA SER A 12 -11.14 -10.70 -35.06
C SER A 12 -9.94 -10.55 -34.12
N ALA A 13 -9.34 -9.37 -34.12
CA ALA A 13 -8.29 -9.01 -33.18
C ALA A 13 -8.91 -9.05 -31.78
N VAL A 14 -8.67 -10.15 -31.07
CA VAL A 14 -9.00 -10.26 -29.65
C VAL A 14 -8.39 -9.04 -28.95
N ASN A 15 -9.20 -8.30 -28.20
CA ASN A 15 -8.75 -7.10 -27.51
C ASN A 15 -7.71 -7.52 -26.45
N GLN A 16 -6.43 -7.34 -26.76
CA GLN A 16 -5.33 -7.77 -25.91
C GLN A 16 -5.38 -7.10 -24.53
N ASP A 17 -5.86 -5.86 -24.45
CA ASP A 17 -6.04 -5.15 -23.17
C ASP A 17 -7.09 -5.84 -22.30
N GLU A 18 -8.17 -6.35 -22.90
CA GLU A 18 -9.21 -7.08 -22.19
C GLU A 18 -8.70 -8.41 -21.62
N LEU A 19 -7.89 -9.14 -22.40
CA LEU A 19 -7.24 -10.36 -21.94
C LEU A 19 -6.26 -10.12 -20.79
N ILE A 20 -5.46 -9.04 -20.87
CA ILE A 20 -4.51 -8.65 -19.81
C ILE A 20 -5.28 -8.32 -18.53
N LEU A 21 -6.35 -7.52 -18.63
CA LEU A 21 -7.19 -7.18 -17.48
C LEU A 21 -7.86 -8.42 -16.87
N GLN A 22 -8.30 -9.37 -17.70
CA GLN A 22 -8.90 -10.61 -17.22
C GLN A 22 -7.89 -11.51 -16.49
N GLN A 23 -6.67 -11.62 -17.03
CA GLN A 23 -5.60 -12.37 -16.39
C GLN A 23 -5.24 -11.75 -15.04
N GLN A 24 -5.06 -10.43 -14.98
CA GLN A 24 -4.75 -9.72 -13.74
C GLN A 24 -5.83 -9.94 -12.67
N ARG A 25 -7.11 -9.81 -13.03
CA ARG A 25 -8.23 -10.08 -12.10
C ARG A 25 -8.25 -11.51 -11.60
N SER A 26 -7.87 -12.47 -12.45
CA SER A 26 -7.85 -13.89 -12.08
C SER A 26 -6.76 -14.16 -11.04
N ILE A 27 -5.57 -13.58 -11.22
CA ILE A 27 -4.46 -13.66 -10.26
C ILE A 27 -4.83 -12.97 -8.94
N GLU A 28 -5.38 -11.74 -9.01
CA GLU A 28 -5.82 -11.00 -7.82
C GLU A 28 -6.89 -11.78 -7.04
N LYS A 29 -7.82 -12.42 -7.74
CA LYS A 29 -8.87 -13.25 -7.14
C LYS A 29 -8.28 -14.46 -6.41
N GLU A 30 -7.43 -15.24 -7.05
CA GLU A 30 -6.79 -16.42 -6.46
C GLU A 30 -5.99 -16.07 -5.18
N ILE A 31 -5.25 -14.96 -5.23
CA ILE A 31 -4.52 -14.43 -4.07
C ILE A 31 -5.50 -14.01 -2.97
N SER A 32 -6.58 -13.33 -3.32
CA SER A 32 -7.56 -12.81 -2.35
C SER A 32 -8.34 -13.90 -1.62
N GLU A 33 -8.59 -15.03 -2.28
CA GLU A 33 -9.28 -16.19 -1.72
C GLU A 33 -8.37 -16.99 -0.78
N SER A 34 -7.06 -16.94 -1.00
CA SER A 34 -6.07 -17.75 -0.27
C SER A 34 -5.39 -17.00 0.88
N ILE A 35 -5.22 -15.67 0.75
CA ILE A 35 -4.39 -14.88 1.66
C ILE A 35 -5.20 -13.69 2.20
N PRO A 36 -5.34 -13.54 3.54
CA PRO A 36 -6.00 -12.37 4.12
C PRO A 36 -5.22 -11.08 3.82
N LEU A 37 -5.87 -9.91 3.93
CA LEU A 37 -5.20 -8.62 3.71
C LEU A 37 -4.04 -8.41 4.68
N ILE A 38 -4.31 -8.70 5.96
CA ILE A 38 -3.35 -8.73 7.05
C ILE A 38 -3.51 -10.07 7.78
N GLY A 39 -2.48 -10.88 7.79
CA GLY A 39 -2.46 -12.17 8.51
C GLY A 39 -2.36 -12.00 10.02
N ASP A 40 -2.48 -13.12 10.73
CA ASP A 40 -2.28 -13.18 12.19
C ASP A 40 -0.82 -12.95 12.57
N LYS A 41 -0.60 -12.64 13.86
CA LYS A 41 0.74 -12.55 14.43
C LYS A 41 1.26 -13.97 14.67
N GLU A 42 2.25 -14.37 13.89
CA GLU A 42 2.87 -15.69 13.96
C GLU A 42 4.31 -15.59 14.49
N LEU A 43 4.83 -16.70 15.03
CA LEU A 43 6.24 -16.78 15.43
C LEU A 43 7.14 -16.73 14.20
N LEU A 44 8.24 -15.97 14.24
CA LEU A 44 9.16 -15.89 13.11
C LEU A 44 9.73 -17.26 12.70
N LYS A 45 9.73 -18.24 13.61
CA LYS A 45 10.08 -19.63 13.31
C LYS A 45 9.23 -20.26 12.20
N SER A 46 8.05 -19.74 11.90
CA SER A 46 7.28 -20.21 10.74
C SER A 46 8.02 -19.92 9.42
N LEU A 47 8.73 -18.78 9.35
CA LEU A 47 9.56 -18.41 8.20
C LEU A 47 10.75 -19.37 8.02
N GLU A 48 11.34 -19.85 9.11
CA GLU A 48 12.42 -20.86 9.02
C GLU A 48 11.94 -22.17 8.38
N ARG A 49 10.67 -22.56 8.61
CA ARG A 49 10.10 -23.78 8.01
C ARG A 49 9.78 -23.62 6.53
N GLU A 50 9.53 -22.40 6.07
CA GLU A 50 9.23 -22.11 4.67
C GLU A 50 10.47 -22.22 3.77
N TYR A 51 11.67 -22.07 4.35
CA TYR A 51 12.95 -22.10 3.65
C TYR A 51 13.84 -23.27 4.11
N ASP A 52 13.26 -24.36 4.63
CA ASP A 52 14.03 -25.50 5.12
C ASP A 52 14.89 -26.16 4.02
N GLU A 53 14.41 -26.12 2.77
CA GLU A 53 15.11 -26.61 1.58
C GLU A 53 16.20 -25.64 1.04
N ASP A 54 16.16 -24.35 1.39
CA ASP A 54 17.14 -23.35 0.94
C ASP A 54 18.03 -22.86 2.10
N GLN A 55 19.24 -23.39 2.16
CA GLN A 55 20.19 -23.10 3.25
C GLN A 55 20.59 -21.61 3.33
N VAL A 56 20.57 -20.88 2.22
CA VAL A 56 20.92 -19.45 2.21
C VAL A 56 19.81 -18.64 2.85
N TYR A 57 18.55 -18.88 2.46
CA TYR A 57 17.41 -18.19 3.08
C TYR A 57 17.16 -18.66 4.52
N LEU A 58 17.37 -19.95 4.82
CA LEU A 58 17.26 -20.47 6.18
C LEU A 58 18.24 -19.79 7.14
N SER A 59 19.48 -19.58 6.72
CA SER A 59 20.47 -18.87 7.54
C SER A 59 20.02 -17.45 7.86
N LYS A 60 19.49 -16.73 6.86
CA LYS A 60 18.96 -15.36 7.05
C LYS A 60 17.71 -15.34 7.94
N ALA A 61 16.81 -16.31 7.79
CA ALA A 61 15.63 -16.43 8.64
C ALA A 61 16.02 -16.66 10.11
N LYS A 62 17.03 -17.50 10.37
CA LYS A 62 17.58 -17.73 11.72
C LYS A 62 18.22 -16.47 12.31
N GLU A 63 18.98 -15.71 11.52
CA GLU A 63 19.56 -14.43 11.96
C GLU A 63 18.47 -13.41 12.32
N LEU A 64 17.39 -13.33 11.53
CA LEU A 64 16.24 -12.49 11.86
C LEU A 64 15.55 -12.95 13.13
N GLY A 65 15.46 -14.26 13.38
CA GLY A 65 14.87 -14.86 14.59
C GLY A 65 15.59 -14.52 15.88
N GLN A 66 16.83 -14.06 15.80
CA GLN A 66 17.58 -13.55 16.96
C GLN A 66 17.15 -12.12 17.33
N LYS A 67 16.61 -11.34 16.38
CA LYS A 67 16.23 -9.94 16.57
C LYS A 67 14.73 -9.75 16.76
N TYR A 68 13.92 -10.58 16.11
CA TYR A 68 12.47 -10.44 16.07
C TYR A 68 11.79 -11.77 16.44
N SER A 69 10.83 -11.70 17.36
CA SER A 69 10.10 -12.89 17.82
C SER A 69 8.90 -13.26 16.95
N TYR A 70 8.29 -12.27 16.29
CA TYR A 70 7.04 -12.42 15.56
C TYR A 70 7.10 -11.77 14.18
N ILE A 71 6.25 -12.26 13.29
CA ILE A 71 5.99 -11.69 11.97
C ILE A 71 4.50 -11.64 11.71
N ARG A 72 4.08 -10.68 10.87
CA ARG A 72 2.71 -10.56 10.37
C ARG A 72 2.78 -10.41 8.86
N ARG A 73 2.12 -11.30 8.12
CA ARG A 73 2.13 -11.28 6.65
C ARG A 73 1.07 -10.34 6.12
N THR A 74 1.35 -9.75 4.96
CA THR A 74 0.39 -8.91 4.22
C THR A 74 0.17 -9.48 2.83
N ARG A 75 -1.04 -9.35 2.30
CA ARG A 75 -1.37 -9.82 0.95
C ARG A 75 -0.41 -9.21 -0.10
N PRO A 76 0.14 -10.00 -1.04
CA PRO A 76 1.01 -9.50 -2.10
C PRO A 76 0.20 -8.88 -3.26
N ASP A 77 -0.48 -7.77 -3.00
CA ASP A 77 -1.42 -7.09 -3.93
C ASP A 77 -0.90 -5.74 -4.45
N GLY A 78 0.40 -5.46 -4.30
CA GLY A 78 1.01 -4.17 -4.66
C GLY A 78 0.73 -3.04 -3.66
N ASN A 79 -0.16 -3.24 -2.69
CA ASN A 79 -0.43 -2.32 -1.58
C ASN A 79 0.27 -2.74 -0.28
N CYS A 80 0.93 -3.89 -0.27
CA CYS A 80 1.54 -4.53 0.88
C CYS A 80 2.38 -3.58 1.75
N PHE A 81 3.20 -2.70 1.17
CA PHE A 81 3.99 -1.74 1.94
C PHE A 81 3.11 -0.76 2.73
N PHE A 82 2.23 -0.03 2.05
CA PHE A 82 1.35 0.94 2.71
C PHE A 82 0.49 0.23 3.74
N ARG A 83 -0.04 -0.95 3.42
CA ARG A 83 -0.86 -1.75 4.33
C ARG A 83 -0.09 -2.18 5.57
N ALA A 84 1.12 -2.71 5.42
CA ALA A 84 2.00 -3.12 6.52
C ALA A 84 2.42 -1.93 7.38
N PHE A 85 2.83 -0.83 6.76
CA PHE A 85 3.24 0.40 7.44
C PHE A 85 2.11 0.95 8.30
N SER A 86 0.92 1.15 7.70
CA SER A 86 -0.25 1.69 8.40
C SER A 86 -0.60 0.82 9.60
N TYR A 87 -0.66 -0.51 9.38
CA TYR A 87 -1.05 -1.45 10.43
C TYR A 87 -0.07 -1.39 11.60
N ALA A 88 1.23 -1.52 11.32
CA ALA A 88 2.27 -1.51 12.34
C ALA A 88 2.33 -0.17 13.08
N TYR A 89 2.13 0.94 12.37
CA TYR A 89 2.15 2.27 12.98
C TYR A 89 0.94 2.49 13.88
N LEU A 90 -0.27 2.20 13.40
CA LEU A 90 -1.49 2.30 14.22
C LEU A 90 -1.47 1.32 15.41
N GLU A 91 -0.95 0.10 15.24
CA GLU A 91 -0.78 -0.89 16.32
C GLU A 91 0.15 -0.35 17.44
N ARG A 92 1.18 0.42 17.07
CA ARG A 92 2.06 1.10 18.02
C ARG A 92 1.34 2.24 18.75
N LEU A 93 0.52 3.02 18.04
CA LEU A 93 -0.23 4.14 18.63
C LEU A 93 -1.23 3.71 19.70
N ILE A 94 -1.82 2.51 19.57
CA ILE A 94 -2.68 1.93 20.61
C ILE A 94 -1.97 1.92 21.98
N ASN A 95 -0.67 1.64 21.98
CA ASN A 95 0.13 1.51 23.20
C ASN A 95 0.84 2.80 23.61
N ASN A 96 0.74 3.88 22.82
CA ASN A 96 1.43 5.15 23.07
C ASN A 96 0.50 6.36 22.91
N LYS A 97 -0.14 6.75 24.01
CA LYS A 97 -1.13 7.84 24.01
C LYS A 97 -0.57 9.20 23.57
N GLU A 98 0.65 9.54 23.98
CA GLU A 98 1.26 10.83 23.60
C GLU A 98 1.54 10.90 22.10
N GLU A 99 2.04 9.81 21.52
CA GLU A 99 2.28 9.72 20.07
C GLU A 99 0.94 9.68 19.30
N TYR A 100 -0.08 9.01 19.85
CA TYR A 100 -1.43 9.00 19.30
C TYR A 100 -2.03 10.41 19.22
N ASP A 101 -1.97 11.20 20.30
CA ASP A 101 -2.58 12.53 20.33
C ASP A 101 -1.93 13.46 19.28
N LYS A 102 -0.59 13.40 19.16
CA LYS A 102 0.16 14.16 18.13
C LYS A 102 -0.20 13.69 16.72
N PHE A 103 -0.20 12.38 16.49
CA PHE A 103 -0.52 11.81 15.18
C PHE A 103 -1.94 12.14 14.74
N ARG A 104 -2.90 12.07 15.66
CA ARG A 104 -4.30 12.41 15.38
C ARG A 104 -4.44 13.87 14.94
N GLU A 105 -3.73 14.80 15.57
CA GLU A 105 -3.73 16.20 15.16
C GLU A 105 -3.12 16.38 13.76
N LEU A 106 -1.99 15.74 13.48
CA LEU A 106 -1.36 15.76 12.15
C LEU A 106 -2.28 15.16 11.08
N ALA A 107 -2.93 14.04 11.37
CA ALA A 107 -3.89 13.38 10.48
C ALA A 107 -5.15 14.23 10.26
N ALA A 108 -5.58 15.03 11.24
CA ALA A 108 -6.68 15.97 11.05
C ALA A 108 -6.29 17.14 10.12
N GLN A 109 -5.05 17.62 10.20
CA GLN A 109 -4.54 18.72 9.40
C GLN A 109 -4.12 18.31 7.98
N SER A 110 -3.78 17.04 7.76
CA SER A 110 -3.25 16.55 6.48
C SER A 110 -4.23 16.73 5.32
N LYS A 111 -5.55 16.67 5.54
CA LYS A 111 -6.56 17.01 4.52
C LYS A 111 -6.37 18.43 3.99
N ASN A 112 -6.25 19.41 4.88
CA ASN A 112 -6.10 20.81 4.49
C ASN A 112 -4.78 21.04 3.74
N ASN A 113 -3.72 20.32 4.15
CA ASN A 113 -2.43 20.37 3.46
C ASN A 113 -2.53 19.82 2.02
N LEU A 114 -3.24 18.71 1.81
CA LEU A 114 -3.47 18.17 0.48
C LEU A 114 -4.31 19.11 -0.40
N VAL A 115 -5.37 19.70 0.16
CA VAL A 115 -6.19 20.68 -0.58
C VAL A 115 -5.37 21.92 -0.96
N ALA A 116 -4.51 22.40 -0.07
CA ALA A 116 -3.60 23.52 -0.35
C ALA A 116 -2.57 23.20 -1.46
N LEU A 117 -2.22 21.92 -1.64
CA LEU A 117 -1.36 21.44 -2.72
C LEU A 117 -2.13 21.21 -4.05
N GLY A 118 -3.42 21.51 -4.10
CA GLY A 118 -4.24 21.42 -5.32
C GLY A 118 -4.97 20.09 -5.52
N PHE A 119 -4.98 19.21 -4.53
CA PHE A 119 -5.80 18.00 -4.59
C PHE A 119 -7.29 18.37 -4.47
N PRO A 120 -8.19 17.81 -5.31
CA PRO A 120 -9.61 18.14 -5.23
C PRO A 120 -10.21 17.70 -3.89
N GLN A 121 -10.81 18.63 -3.15
CA GLN A 121 -11.36 18.38 -1.81
C GLN A 121 -12.33 17.18 -1.79
N PHE A 122 -13.27 17.15 -2.74
CA PHE A 122 -14.26 16.07 -2.83
C PHE A 122 -13.64 14.69 -3.06
N THR A 123 -12.42 14.62 -3.60
CA THR A 123 -11.73 13.34 -3.84
C THR A 123 -10.98 12.87 -2.59
N VAL A 124 -10.47 13.79 -1.77
CA VAL A 124 -9.68 13.44 -0.57
C VAL A 124 -10.53 13.24 0.67
N GLU A 125 -11.74 13.80 0.70
CA GLU A 125 -12.62 13.82 1.87
C GLU A 125 -13.04 12.42 2.33
N ASP A 126 -13.61 11.60 1.45
CA ASP A 126 -14.05 10.24 1.81
C ASP A 126 -12.91 9.37 2.36
N PHE A 127 -11.70 9.50 1.78
CA PHE A 127 -10.51 8.78 2.24
C PHE A 127 -10.00 9.30 3.57
N HIS A 128 -10.03 10.61 3.78
CA HIS A 128 -9.66 11.25 5.06
C HIS A 128 -10.60 10.84 6.17
N ASP A 129 -11.91 10.89 5.92
CA ASP A 129 -12.93 10.58 6.91
C ASP A 129 -12.83 9.10 7.34
N THR A 130 -12.63 8.19 6.39
CA THR A 130 -12.38 6.77 6.68
C THR A 130 -11.09 6.57 7.50
N PHE A 131 -10.04 7.31 7.18
CA PHE A 131 -8.78 7.24 7.91
C PHE A 131 -8.92 7.74 9.36
N MET A 132 -9.62 8.86 9.55
CA MET A 132 -9.90 9.41 10.88
C MET A 132 -10.82 8.51 11.70
N GLU A 133 -11.82 7.88 11.07
CA GLU A 133 -12.68 6.89 11.74
C GLU A 133 -11.85 5.76 12.34
N VAL A 134 -10.92 5.20 11.56
CA VAL A 134 -10.05 4.12 12.04
C VAL A 134 -9.11 4.61 13.14
N ILE A 135 -8.52 5.80 13.02
CA ILE A 135 -7.70 6.41 14.07
C ILE A 135 -8.49 6.56 15.38
N ASP A 136 -9.69 7.12 15.31
CA ASP A 136 -10.53 7.38 16.48
C ASP A 136 -10.99 6.07 17.15
N LYS A 137 -11.19 4.99 16.38
CA LYS A 137 -11.50 3.64 16.91
C LYS A 137 -10.33 2.97 17.60
N VAL A 138 -9.11 3.16 17.10
CA VAL A 138 -7.92 2.58 17.74
C VAL A 138 -7.40 3.40 18.91
N GLY A 139 -7.90 4.62 19.11
CA GLY A 139 -7.64 5.43 20.30
C GLY A 139 -8.19 4.82 21.58
N GLY A 140 -7.44 4.90 22.69
CA GLY A 140 -7.91 4.49 24.02
C GLY A 140 -7.21 3.30 24.67
N GLY A 141 -6.25 2.65 23.98
CA GLY A 141 -5.27 1.74 24.58
C GLY A 141 -5.82 0.47 25.21
N THR A 142 -6.86 -0.13 24.64
CA THR A 142 -7.42 -1.40 25.13
C THR A 142 -7.10 -2.56 24.19
N GLU A 143 -7.11 -3.80 24.71
CA GLU A 143 -6.96 -5.02 23.89
C GLU A 143 -8.04 -5.13 22.82
N ALA A 144 -9.24 -4.58 23.08
CA ALA A 144 -10.31 -4.51 22.09
C ALA A 144 -9.90 -3.69 20.85
N ASN A 145 -9.06 -2.66 21.03
CA ASN A 145 -8.59 -1.81 19.93
C ASN A 145 -7.65 -2.59 18.98
N HIS A 146 -6.88 -3.55 19.48
CA HIS A 146 -6.04 -4.42 18.63
C HIS A 146 -6.90 -5.32 17.74
N ALA A 147 -7.96 -5.91 18.31
CA ALA A 147 -8.91 -6.72 17.56
C ALA A 147 -9.71 -5.88 16.54
N GLU A 148 -10.13 -4.68 16.92
CA GLU A 148 -10.82 -3.75 16.02
C GLU A 148 -9.92 -3.29 14.86
N LEU A 149 -8.66 -2.90 15.15
CA LEU A 149 -7.68 -2.56 14.11
C LEU A 149 -7.50 -3.73 13.12
N HIS A 150 -7.36 -4.95 13.63
CA HIS A 150 -7.22 -6.14 12.81
C HIS A 150 -8.45 -6.42 11.94
N LYS A 151 -9.65 -6.15 12.48
CA LYS A 151 -10.90 -6.25 11.72
C LYS A 151 -10.97 -5.21 10.61
N PHE A 152 -10.76 -3.93 10.90
CA PHE A 152 -10.79 -2.86 9.90
C PHE A 152 -9.81 -3.11 8.75
N PHE A 153 -8.59 -3.55 9.05
CA PHE A 153 -7.59 -3.82 8.02
C PHE A 153 -7.86 -5.07 7.17
N ASN A 154 -8.72 -5.97 7.63
CA ASN A 154 -9.19 -7.12 6.87
C ASN A 154 -10.54 -6.88 6.15
N GLU A 155 -11.16 -5.72 6.34
CA GLU A 155 -12.25 -5.25 5.50
C GLU A 155 -11.68 -4.52 4.28
N GLN A 156 -11.91 -5.06 3.07
CA GLN A 156 -11.29 -4.55 1.82
C GLN A 156 -11.54 -3.06 1.60
N GLY A 157 -12.76 -2.58 1.87
CA GLY A 157 -13.12 -1.17 1.74
C GLY A 157 -12.27 -0.26 2.61
N TYR A 158 -12.24 -0.50 3.92
CA TYR A 158 -11.43 0.28 4.86
C TYR A 158 -9.94 0.20 4.54
N SER A 159 -9.41 -1.01 4.36
CA SER A 159 -7.99 -1.23 4.15
C SER A 159 -7.49 -0.54 2.87
N ASP A 160 -8.26 -0.59 1.78
CA ASP A 160 -7.89 0.09 0.54
C ASP A 160 -8.07 1.61 0.63
N TYR A 161 -9.09 2.11 1.34
CA TYR A 161 -9.27 3.55 1.55
C TYR A 161 -8.11 4.15 2.34
N ILE A 162 -7.65 3.47 3.41
CA ILE A 162 -6.47 3.87 4.18
C ILE A 162 -5.23 3.91 3.28
N VAL A 163 -5.02 2.86 2.46
CA VAL A 163 -3.88 2.81 1.54
C VAL A 163 -3.92 3.94 0.52
N VAL A 164 -5.09 4.22 -0.07
CA VAL A 164 -5.26 5.35 -1.00
C VAL A 164 -4.95 6.67 -0.30
N TYR A 165 -5.45 6.87 0.92
CA TYR A 165 -5.18 8.09 1.67
C TYR A 165 -3.68 8.30 1.92
N LEU A 166 -2.97 7.26 2.34
CA LEU A 166 -1.51 7.36 2.55
C LEU A 166 -0.74 7.61 1.26
N ARG A 167 -1.19 7.07 0.12
CA ARG A 167 -0.60 7.38 -1.19
C ARG A 167 -0.79 8.85 -1.54
N LEU A 168 -1.95 9.43 -1.23
CA LEU A 168 -2.21 10.86 -1.42
C LEU A 168 -1.29 11.71 -0.53
N ILE A 169 -1.16 11.35 0.75
CA ILE A 169 -0.23 12.00 1.69
C ILE A 169 1.22 11.94 1.18
N THR A 170 1.66 10.76 0.74
CA THR A 170 3.01 10.55 0.18
C THR A 170 3.22 11.41 -1.06
N SER A 171 2.24 11.45 -1.96
CA SER A 171 2.26 12.30 -3.16
C SER A 171 2.34 13.79 -2.80
N GLY A 172 1.59 14.23 -1.79
CA GLY A 172 1.65 15.60 -1.29
C GLY A 172 3.04 15.94 -0.74
N GLN A 173 3.66 15.05 0.03
CA GLN A 173 4.99 15.26 0.59
C GLN A 173 6.07 15.30 -0.50
N LEU A 174 6.01 14.40 -1.49
CA LEU A 174 6.93 14.41 -2.63
C LEU A 174 6.82 15.72 -3.42
N GLN A 175 5.61 16.24 -3.63
CA GLN A 175 5.40 17.51 -4.32
C GLN A 175 5.88 18.72 -3.51
N LYS A 176 5.71 18.69 -2.18
CA LYS A 176 6.19 19.76 -1.28
C LYS A 176 7.72 19.91 -1.29
N GLU A 177 8.43 18.78 -1.38
CA GLU A 177 9.89 18.73 -1.41
C GLU A 177 10.43 18.29 -2.77
N ALA A 178 9.77 18.76 -3.85
CA ALA A 178 10.10 18.36 -5.21
C ALA A 178 11.57 18.59 -5.56
N ASP A 179 12.16 19.70 -5.11
CA ASP A 179 13.56 20.05 -5.36
C ASP A 179 14.54 19.02 -4.77
N PHE A 180 14.18 18.40 -3.64
CA PHE A 180 14.96 17.34 -3.02
C PHE A 180 14.77 16.01 -3.76
N TYR A 181 13.52 15.65 -4.03
CA TYR A 181 13.17 14.33 -4.59
C TYR A 181 13.46 14.18 -6.07
N GLN A 182 13.55 15.26 -6.85
CA GLN A 182 13.78 15.21 -8.29
C GLN A 182 15.01 14.36 -8.68
N ASN A 183 16.07 14.40 -7.88
CA ASN A 183 17.32 13.68 -8.15
C ASN A 183 17.24 12.17 -7.85
N PHE A 184 16.16 11.71 -7.20
CA PHE A 184 15.96 10.32 -6.81
C PHE A 184 14.91 9.63 -7.69
N ILE A 185 14.27 10.35 -8.62
CA ILE A 185 13.29 9.78 -9.53
C ILE A 185 14.03 9.18 -10.72
N GLU A 186 13.84 7.88 -10.93
CA GLU A 186 14.44 7.18 -12.07
C GLU A 186 13.71 7.53 -13.38
N GLY A 187 14.48 7.79 -14.44
CA GLY A 187 13.99 8.21 -15.75
C GLY A 187 13.79 9.72 -15.87
N ASP A 188 13.58 10.21 -17.10
CA ASP A 188 13.41 11.65 -17.41
C ASP A 188 12.03 12.21 -16.99
N ARG A 189 11.53 11.79 -15.83
CA ARG A 189 10.21 12.16 -15.31
C ARG A 189 10.31 13.24 -14.26
N THR A 190 9.35 14.16 -14.26
CA THR A 190 9.17 15.14 -13.20
C THR A 190 8.56 14.51 -11.94
N VAL A 191 8.71 15.18 -10.80
CA VAL A 191 8.09 14.78 -9.52
C VAL A 191 6.57 14.66 -9.66
N VAL A 192 5.94 15.56 -10.41
CA VAL A 192 4.49 15.56 -10.64
C VAL A 192 4.06 14.34 -11.44
N GLU A 193 4.79 13.99 -12.50
CA GLU A 193 4.51 12.80 -13.31
C GLU A 193 4.70 11.51 -12.51
N PHE A 194 5.75 11.44 -11.69
CA PHE A 194 5.96 10.34 -10.76
C PHE A 194 4.80 10.22 -9.76
N CYS A 195 4.37 11.33 -9.16
CA CYS A 195 3.25 11.39 -8.22
C CYS A 195 1.92 10.93 -8.85
N HIS A 196 1.63 11.33 -10.09
CA HIS A 196 0.46 10.83 -10.81
C HIS A 196 0.50 9.32 -11.01
N GLN A 197 1.67 8.75 -11.25
CA GLN A 197 1.83 7.31 -11.42
C GLN A 197 1.67 6.54 -10.09
N VAL A 198 2.24 7.09 -9.01
CA VAL A 198 2.12 6.56 -7.63
C VAL A 198 0.66 6.56 -7.16
N CYS A 199 -0.08 7.63 -7.45
CA CYS A 199 -1.51 7.72 -7.11
C CYS A 199 -2.38 6.77 -7.97
N ARG A 200 -2.04 6.57 -9.25
CA ARG A 200 -2.89 5.83 -10.20
C ARG A 200 -2.63 4.33 -10.25
N MET A 201 -1.40 3.86 -10.01
CA MET A 201 -1.07 2.44 -10.17
C MET A 201 -1.34 1.65 -8.90
N LYS A 202 -2.44 0.89 -8.87
CA LYS A 202 -2.74 -0.08 -7.78
C LYS A 202 -1.56 -1.04 -7.53
N LEU A 203 -0.81 -1.39 -8.56
CA LEU A 203 0.31 -2.36 -8.53
C LEU A 203 1.72 -1.75 -8.57
N SER A 204 1.89 -0.45 -8.32
CA SER A 204 3.26 0.09 -8.20
C SER A 204 3.93 -0.51 -6.98
N GLN A 205 5.00 -1.29 -7.18
CA GLN A 205 5.89 -1.66 -6.09
C GLN A 205 6.33 -0.40 -5.35
N CYS A 206 6.39 -0.51 -4.02
CA CYS A 206 6.83 0.61 -3.23
C CYS A 206 8.33 0.83 -3.45
N THR A 207 8.71 2.04 -3.88
CA THR A 207 10.11 2.42 -4.09
C THR A 207 10.69 3.05 -2.83
N LYS A 208 12.02 3.04 -2.68
CA LYS A 208 12.71 3.62 -1.51
C LYS A 208 12.26 5.06 -1.20
N ASN A 209 11.95 5.85 -2.23
CA ASN A 209 11.48 7.23 -2.08
C ASN A 209 10.13 7.33 -1.36
N GLN A 210 9.21 6.40 -1.62
CA GLN A 210 7.92 6.35 -0.93
C GLN A 210 8.08 5.93 0.54
N ILE A 211 9.04 5.04 0.83
CA ILE A 211 9.36 4.62 2.21
C ILE A 211 9.92 5.81 3.02
N THR A 212 10.85 6.57 2.44
CA THR A 212 11.45 7.74 3.10
C THR A 212 10.44 8.88 3.26
N SER A 213 9.60 9.14 2.25
CA SER A 213 8.61 10.22 2.29
C SER A 213 7.56 10.04 3.39
N ILE A 214 7.11 8.81 3.67
CA ILE A 214 6.15 8.56 4.75
C ILE A 214 6.81 8.64 6.12
N SER A 215 8.10 8.29 6.22
CA SER A 215 8.83 8.25 7.50
C SER A 215 9.27 9.62 8.02
N LEU A 216 9.16 10.67 7.19
CA LEU A 216 9.59 12.05 7.51
C LEU A 216 8.45 12.97 7.99
N GLN A 217 7.22 12.46 8.05
CA GLN A 217 6.09 13.14 8.68
C GLN A 217 6.03 12.80 10.17
#